data_AF-A0A512J9Y5-F1
#
_entry.id   AF-A0A512J9Y5-F1
#
_cell.length_a   1.000
_cell.length_b   1.000
_cell.length_c   1.000
_cell.angle_alpha   90.00
_cell.angle_beta   90.00
_cell.angle_gamma   90.00
#
_symmetry.space_group_name_H-M   'P 1'
#
loop_
_entity.id
_entity.type
_entity.pdbx_description
1 polymer ?
#
loop_
_entity_poly.entity_id
_entity_poly.type
_entity_poly.pdbx_seq_one_letter_code
_entity_poly.pdbx_strand_id
1 'polypeptide(L)'
;MTEAAAAPKKRMGRPPKAPEKGRRQNYTFRMSDADRDRIIDAAARSGRSMSEEIERRIERSLANDEDRDTFGIYIDTSADALFGGRHNLSLFVSLSDYIFVSERHTKNRWNKDAETKKIVLEYLLKTLPLAMNQAEKANLSFTSHLKERERRLDEIRSRIAHDDEQENVGNKEQ
;
A
#
# COMPACT_ATOMS: atom_id res chain seq x y z
N MET A 1 -66.67 -22.04 40.84
CA MET A 1 -66.13 -21.65 39.53
C MET A 1 -64.85 -20.89 39.79
N THR A 2 -63.71 -21.56 39.63
CA THR A 2 -62.38 -21.00 39.92
C THR A 2 -61.59 -20.96 38.62
N GLU A 3 -61.31 -19.75 38.18
CA GLU A 3 -60.65 -19.41 36.93
C GLU A 3 -59.14 -19.47 37.15
N ALA A 4 -58.48 -20.43 36.50
CA ALA A 4 -57.04 -20.64 36.60
C ALA A 4 -56.31 -19.67 35.66
N ALA A 5 -55.62 -18.68 36.24
CA ALA A 5 -54.82 -17.70 35.51
C ALA A 5 -53.59 -18.36 34.86
N ALA A 6 -53.48 -18.26 33.53
CA ALA A 6 -52.36 -18.79 32.76
C ALA A 6 -51.10 -17.91 32.92
N ALA A 7 -49.96 -18.54 33.22
CA ALA A 7 -48.68 -17.87 33.42
C ALA A 7 -48.05 -17.35 32.09
N PRO A 8 -47.34 -16.21 32.11
CA PRO A 8 -46.80 -15.57 30.89
C PRO A 8 -45.59 -16.31 30.30
N LYS A 9 -45.60 -16.56 28.98
CA LYS A 9 -44.47 -17.12 28.22
C LYS A 9 -43.28 -16.16 28.22
N LYS A 10 -42.13 -16.61 28.75
CA LYS A 10 -40.84 -15.90 28.65
C LYS A 10 -40.46 -15.72 27.18
N ARG A 11 -40.28 -14.46 26.75
CA ARG A 11 -39.70 -14.10 25.46
C ARG A 11 -38.22 -14.49 25.47
N MET A 12 -37.89 -15.61 24.82
CA MET A 12 -36.49 -15.96 24.56
C MET A 12 -35.91 -14.92 23.60
N GLY A 13 -34.96 -14.13 24.09
CA GLY A 13 -34.15 -13.25 23.25
C GLY A 13 -33.35 -14.07 22.24
N ARG A 14 -33.03 -13.47 21.09
CA ARG A 14 -32.16 -14.12 20.09
C ARG A 14 -30.77 -14.37 20.68
N PRO A 15 -30.15 -15.53 20.41
CA PRO A 15 -28.77 -15.80 20.79
C PRO A 15 -27.83 -14.70 20.27
N PRO A 16 -26.83 -14.27 21.07
CA PRO A 16 -25.84 -13.30 20.62
C PRO A 16 -25.03 -13.85 19.45
N LYS A 17 -24.84 -13.05 18.40
CA LYS A 17 -24.01 -13.43 17.24
C LYS A 17 -22.55 -13.61 17.68
N ALA A 18 -21.93 -14.69 17.18
CA ALA A 18 -20.52 -15.00 17.38
C ALA A 18 -19.60 -13.84 16.94
N PRO A 19 -18.46 -13.62 17.60
CA PRO A 19 -17.55 -12.52 17.34
C PRO A 19 -16.62 -12.81 16.13
N GLU A 20 -17.15 -13.27 15.00
CA GLU A 20 -16.33 -13.42 13.79
C GLU A 20 -16.20 -12.08 13.07
N LYS A 21 -14.95 -11.60 12.98
CA LYS A 21 -14.51 -10.30 12.41
C LYS A 21 -15.17 -9.13 13.13
N GLY A 22 -14.39 -8.49 14.02
CA GLY A 22 -14.81 -7.37 14.86
C GLY A 22 -15.81 -6.45 14.16
N ARG A 23 -16.91 -6.12 14.86
CA ARG A 23 -17.99 -5.32 14.30
C ARG A 23 -17.41 -4.07 13.64
N ARG A 24 -17.71 -3.88 12.34
CA ARG A 24 -17.39 -2.63 11.63
C ARG A 24 -17.89 -1.47 12.47
N GLN A 25 -16.98 -0.57 12.83
CA GLN A 25 -17.35 0.62 13.58
C GLN A 25 -18.03 1.60 12.64
N ASN A 26 -19.18 2.12 13.06
CA ASN A 26 -19.88 3.13 12.28
C ASN A 26 -19.24 4.49 12.54
N TYR A 27 -18.62 5.04 11.51
CA TYR A 27 -18.09 6.40 11.53
C TYR A 27 -19.04 7.33 10.78
N THR A 28 -19.35 8.47 11.38
CA THR A 28 -20.14 9.53 10.74
C THR A 28 -19.20 10.64 10.31
N PHE A 29 -19.16 10.90 9.00
CA PHE A 29 -18.35 11.98 8.42
C PHE A 29 -19.26 13.10 7.93
N ARG A 30 -18.80 14.35 8.10
CA ARG A 30 -19.43 15.51 7.45
C ARG A 30 -18.64 15.79 6.17
N MET A 31 -19.34 15.93 5.05
CA MET A 31 -18.74 16.25 3.75
C MET A 31 -19.63 17.24 3.01
N SER A 32 -19.06 17.93 2.02
CA SER A 32 -19.84 18.80 1.13
C SER A 32 -20.75 17.95 0.23
N ASP A 33 -21.88 18.52 -0.23
CA ASP A 33 -22.76 17.84 -1.17
C ASP A 33 -22.04 17.49 -2.48
N ALA A 34 -21.18 18.40 -2.95
CA ALA A 34 -20.37 18.17 -4.15
C ALA A 34 -19.43 16.96 -4.00
N ASP A 35 -18.81 16.77 -2.83
CA ASP A 35 -17.93 15.63 -2.60
C ASP A 35 -18.73 14.33 -2.41
N ARG A 36 -19.90 14.41 -1.79
CA ARG A 36 -20.83 13.28 -1.68
C ARG A 36 -21.22 12.76 -3.06
N ASP A 37 -21.62 13.65 -3.96
CA ASP A 37 -22.02 13.28 -5.33
C ASP A 37 -20.85 12.66 -6.11
N ARG A 38 -19.65 13.23 -5.98
CA ARG A 38 -18.43 12.68 -6.57
C ARG A 38 -18.11 11.26 -6.09
N ILE A 39 -18.35 10.96 -4.81
CA ILE A 39 -18.13 9.62 -4.26
C ILE A 39 -19.18 8.65 -4.80
N ILE A 40 -20.45 9.06 -4.87
CA ILE A 40 -21.54 8.24 -5.42
C ILE A 40 -21.24 7.88 -6.88
N ASP A 41 -20.87 8.85 -7.71
CA ASP A 41 -20.51 8.60 -9.12
C ASP A 41 -19.31 7.68 -9.27
N ALA A 42 -18.31 7.80 -8.39
CA ALA A 42 -17.15 6.93 -8.40
C ALA A 42 -17.48 5.50 -7.95
N ALA A 43 -18.34 5.34 -6.95
CA ALA A 43 -18.82 4.06 -6.46
C ALA A 43 -19.62 3.34 -7.56
N ALA A 44 -20.52 4.06 -8.24
CA ALA A 44 -21.29 3.54 -9.37
C ALA A 44 -20.39 3.07 -10.51
N ARG A 45 -19.39 3.86 -10.91
CA ARG A 45 -18.41 3.48 -11.96
C ARG A 45 -17.56 2.27 -11.58
N SER A 46 -17.31 2.07 -10.29
CA SER A 46 -16.49 0.97 -9.78
C SER A 46 -17.29 -0.29 -9.43
N GLY A 47 -18.62 -0.25 -9.51
CA GLY A 47 -19.50 -1.33 -9.04
C GLY A 47 -19.42 -1.57 -7.54
N ARG A 48 -19.09 -0.54 -6.74
CA ARG A 48 -18.96 -0.61 -5.28
C ARG A 48 -20.10 0.12 -4.58
N SER A 49 -20.37 -0.22 -3.33
CA SER A 49 -21.16 0.64 -2.45
C SER A 49 -20.38 1.92 -2.08
N MET A 50 -21.11 2.96 -1.67
CA MET A 50 -20.49 4.21 -1.22
C MET A 50 -19.50 3.99 -0.08
N SER A 51 -19.84 3.14 0.90
CA SER A 51 -18.97 2.81 2.03
C SER A 51 -17.70 2.10 1.60
N GLU A 52 -17.79 1.12 0.70
CA GLU A 52 -16.62 0.40 0.19
C GLU A 52 -15.69 1.31 -0.63
N GLU A 53 -16.24 2.22 -1.41
CA GLU A 53 -15.42 3.18 -2.15
C GLU A 53 -14.71 4.18 -1.22
N ILE A 54 -15.35 4.57 -0.11
CA ILE A 54 -14.70 5.37 0.94
C ILE A 54 -13.56 4.59 1.59
N GLU A 55 -13.82 3.34 2.03
CA GLU A 55 -12.81 2.47 2.65
C GLU A 55 -11.60 2.30 1.72
N ARG A 56 -11.82 1.99 0.44
CA ARG A 56 -10.76 1.83 -0.56
C ARG A 56 -9.93 3.10 -0.76
N ARG A 57 -10.57 4.27 -0.73
CA ARG A 57 -9.88 5.56 -0.88
C ARG A 57 -9.01 5.87 0.33
N ILE A 58 -9.51 5.59 1.53
CA ILE A 58 -8.76 5.74 2.78
C ILE A 58 -7.56 4.79 2.76
N GLU A 59 -7.77 3.51 2.46
CA GLU A 59 -6.70 2.50 2.38
C GLU A 59 -5.60 2.92 1.40
N ARG A 60 -5.99 3.37 0.20
CA ARG A 60 -5.04 3.89 -0.80
C ARG A 60 -4.29 5.13 -0.32
N SER A 61 -4.96 6.04 0.41
CA SER A 61 -4.31 7.23 0.96
C SER A 61 -3.27 6.85 1.99
N LEU A 62 -3.64 5.96 2.92
CA LEU A 62 -2.75 5.49 3.99
C LEU A 62 -1.54 4.73 3.43
N ALA A 63 -1.75 3.85 2.45
CA ALA A 63 -0.65 3.15 1.78
C ALA A 63 0.34 4.14 1.12
N ASN A 64 -0.18 5.21 0.51
CA ASN A 64 0.68 6.25 -0.08
C ASN A 64 1.42 7.06 0.99
N ASP A 65 0.83 7.26 2.17
CA ASP A 65 1.44 8.03 3.25
C ASP A 65 2.51 7.22 4.01
N GLU A 66 2.31 5.91 4.22
CA GLU A 66 3.35 5.01 4.73
C GLU A 66 4.61 4.98 3.83
N ASP A 67 4.38 5.03 2.52
CA ASP A 67 5.45 5.12 1.52
C ASP A 67 6.12 6.49 1.47
N ARG A 68 5.47 7.55 1.97
CA ARG A 68 6.03 8.92 2.05
C ARG A 68 6.95 9.11 3.24
N ASP A 69 6.62 8.53 4.38
CA ASP A 69 7.43 8.67 5.60
C ASP A 69 8.77 7.93 5.52
N THR A 70 8.88 6.94 4.62
CA THR A 70 10.10 6.12 4.49
C THR A 70 11.24 6.83 3.74
N PHE A 71 10.96 7.79 2.84
CA PHE A 71 11.99 8.56 2.12
C PHE A 71 11.44 9.97 1.83
N GLY A 72 11.71 10.92 2.73
CA GLY A 72 11.20 12.30 2.74
C GLY A 72 11.66 13.21 1.59
N ILE A 73 11.43 12.81 0.34
CA ILE A 73 11.54 13.68 -0.83
C ILE A 73 10.16 13.76 -1.47
N TYR A 74 9.58 14.97 -1.43
CA TYR A 74 8.35 15.29 -2.13
C TYR A 74 8.57 15.13 -3.63
N ILE A 75 8.23 13.97 -4.17
CA ILE A 75 8.14 13.77 -5.59
C ILE A 75 6.67 13.47 -5.90
N ASP A 76 6.05 14.41 -6.61
CA ASP A 76 4.69 14.32 -7.10
C ASP A 76 4.49 13.00 -7.88
N THR A 77 3.32 12.39 -7.72
CA THR A 77 2.87 11.17 -8.41
C THR A 77 3.01 11.31 -9.94
N SER A 78 3.03 12.54 -10.46
CA SER A 78 3.30 12.85 -11.86
C SER A 78 4.71 12.43 -12.33
N ALA A 79 5.74 12.56 -11.49
CA ALA A 79 7.09 12.15 -11.84
C ALA A 79 7.22 10.61 -11.85
N ASP A 80 6.60 9.92 -10.89
CA ASP A 80 6.55 8.45 -10.91
C ASP A 80 5.88 7.92 -12.20
N ALA A 81 4.83 8.58 -12.69
CA ALA A 81 4.21 8.23 -13.96
C ALA A 81 5.08 8.57 -15.18
N LEU A 82 5.75 9.72 -15.17
CA LEU A 82 6.61 10.18 -16.29
C LEU A 82 7.87 9.33 -16.47
N PHE A 83 8.45 8.86 -15.37
CA PHE A 83 9.69 8.08 -15.42
C PHE A 83 9.42 6.56 -15.38
N GLY A 84 8.17 6.11 -15.27
CA GLY A 84 7.85 4.67 -15.23
C GLY A 84 8.19 4.01 -13.90
N GLY A 85 8.10 4.77 -12.81
CA GLY A 85 8.31 4.34 -11.44
C GLY A 85 9.55 4.93 -10.77
N ARG A 86 9.59 4.82 -9.43
CA ARG A 86 10.63 5.39 -8.55
C ARG A 86 12.05 4.95 -8.89
N HIS A 87 12.22 3.74 -9.41
CA HIS A 87 13.54 3.22 -9.80
C HIS A 87 14.17 4.05 -10.93
N ASN A 88 13.40 4.32 -11.98
CA ASN A 88 13.86 5.09 -13.12
C ASN A 88 14.07 6.57 -12.77
N LEU A 89 13.28 7.11 -11.84
CA LEU A 89 13.50 8.46 -11.33
C LEU A 89 14.80 8.57 -10.53
N SER A 90 15.08 7.60 -9.65
CA SER A 90 16.35 7.54 -8.90
C SER A 90 17.56 7.45 -9.82
N LEU A 91 17.46 6.62 -10.87
CA LEU A 91 18.46 6.59 -11.94
C LEU A 91 18.60 7.98 -12.57
N PHE A 92 17.50 8.59 -13.03
CA PHE A 92 17.53 9.90 -13.67
C PHE A 92 18.19 11.00 -12.80
N VAL A 93 17.85 11.07 -11.51
CA VAL A 93 18.48 12.01 -10.57
C VAL A 93 19.98 11.73 -10.47
N SER A 94 20.38 10.48 -10.33
CA SER A 94 21.79 10.08 -10.29
C SER A 94 22.52 10.39 -11.60
N LEU A 95 21.83 10.31 -12.74
CA LEU A 95 22.36 10.68 -14.06
C LEU A 95 22.50 12.19 -14.24
N SER A 96 21.67 12.99 -13.57
CA SER A 96 21.64 14.45 -13.72
C SER A 96 22.94 15.12 -13.28
N ASP A 97 23.62 14.57 -12.27
CA ASP A 97 24.92 15.07 -11.80
C ASP A 97 25.99 14.95 -12.89
N TYR A 98 26.01 13.85 -13.65
CA TYR A 98 26.96 13.65 -14.75
C TYR A 98 26.69 14.60 -15.92
N ILE A 99 25.41 14.87 -16.21
CA ILE A 99 25.03 15.88 -17.19
C ILE A 99 25.59 17.23 -16.76
N PHE A 100 25.37 17.62 -15.51
CA PHE A 100 25.80 18.91 -14.99
C PHE A 100 27.32 19.08 -14.96
N VAL A 101 28.06 18.05 -14.54
CA VAL A 101 29.53 18.04 -14.56
C VAL A 101 30.06 18.19 -15.98
N SER A 102 29.45 17.48 -16.94
CA SER A 102 29.86 17.54 -18.35
C SER A 102 29.60 18.92 -18.96
N GLU A 103 28.42 19.51 -18.73
CA GLU A 103 28.10 20.87 -19.19
C GLU A 103 29.04 21.92 -18.61
N ARG A 104 29.45 21.77 -17.34
CA ARG A 104 30.46 22.65 -16.72
C ARG A 104 31.84 22.49 -17.34
N HIS A 105 32.21 21.26 -17.68
CA HIS A 105 33.53 20.96 -18.27
C HIS A 105 33.66 21.56 -19.67
N THR A 106 32.64 21.42 -20.51
CA THR A 106 32.66 21.89 -21.90
C THR A 106 32.16 23.32 -22.08
N LYS A 107 31.48 23.88 -21.07
CA LYS A 107 30.76 25.17 -21.12
C LYS A 107 29.64 25.21 -22.16
N ASN A 108 29.19 24.06 -22.65
CA ASN A 108 28.11 23.93 -23.62
C ASN A 108 26.97 23.10 -23.04
N ARG A 109 25.76 23.29 -23.58
CA ARG A 109 24.60 22.46 -23.21
C ARG A 109 24.70 21.10 -23.89
N TRP A 110 24.47 20.02 -23.14
CA TRP A 110 24.63 18.65 -23.64
C TRP A 110 23.67 18.31 -24.80
N ASN A 111 22.53 18.98 -24.86
CA ASN A 111 21.54 18.80 -25.92
C ASN A 111 21.79 19.68 -27.16
N LYS A 112 22.78 20.59 -27.13
CA LYS A 112 23.13 21.48 -28.25
C LYS A 112 24.51 21.21 -28.83
N ASP A 113 25.39 20.54 -28.08
CA ASP A 113 26.77 20.27 -28.49
C ASP A 113 27.05 18.77 -28.50
N ALA A 114 27.52 18.28 -29.64
CA ALA A 114 27.78 16.86 -29.87
C ALA A 114 28.92 16.33 -28.99
N GLU A 115 29.93 17.15 -28.72
CA GLU A 115 31.08 16.74 -27.90
C GLU A 115 30.69 16.63 -26.42
N THR A 116 29.93 17.60 -25.90
CA THR A 116 29.35 17.51 -24.55
C THR A 116 28.43 16.30 -24.42
N LYS A 117 27.60 16.02 -25.42
CA LYS A 117 26.74 14.83 -25.43
C LYS A 117 27.55 13.53 -25.36
N LYS A 118 28.65 13.47 -26.12
CA LYS A 118 29.56 12.32 -26.12
C LYS A 118 30.19 12.12 -24.74
N ILE A 119 30.67 13.18 -24.10
CA ILE A 119 31.24 13.13 -22.75
C ILE A 119 30.21 12.64 -21.73
N VAL A 120 28.96 13.15 -21.78
CA VAL A 120 27.87 12.66 -20.93
C VAL A 120 27.67 11.16 -21.13
N LEU A 121 27.56 10.70 -22.38
CA LEU A 121 27.38 9.28 -22.69
C LEU A 121 28.54 8.41 -22.20
N GLU A 122 29.79 8.88 -22.33
CA GLU A 122 30.96 8.17 -21.82
C GLU A 122 30.95 8.06 -20.29
N TYR A 123 30.58 9.11 -19.57
CA TYR A 123 30.42 9.05 -18.12
C TYR A 123 29.31 8.08 -17.72
N LEU A 124 28.15 8.17 -18.38
CA LEU A 124 27.03 7.28 -18.14
C LEU A 124 27.40 5.82 -18.36
N LEU A 125 28.07 5.49 -19.47
CA LEU A 125 28.47 4.11 -19.78
C LEU A 125 29.51 3.56 -18.80
N LYS A 126 30.38 4.41 -18.25
CA LYS A 126 31.36 4.01 -17.22
C LYS A 126 30.71 3.77 -15.86
N THR A 127 29.64 4.49 -15.52
CA THR A 127 29.03 4.45 -14.19
C THR A 127 27.81 3.52 -14.12
N LEU A 128 27.14 3.28 -15.26
CA LEU A 128 26.02 2.34 -15.38
C LEU A 128 26.31 0.96 -14.79
N PRO A 129 27.44 0.29 -15.07
CA PRO A 129 27.73 -1.01 -14.49
C PRO A 129 27.82 -0.99 -12.96
N LEU A 130 28.34 0.10 -12.39
CA LEU A 130 28.45 0.27 -10.94
C LEU A 130 27.06 0.48 -10.31
N ALA A 131 26.25 1.35 -10.92
CA ALA A 131 24.88 1.62 -10.48
C ALA A 131 23.99 0.37 -10.61
N MET A 132 24.10 -0.38 -11.72
CA MET A 132 23.36 -1.62 -11.93
C MET A 132 23.76 -2.71 -10.93
N ASN A 133 25.04 -2.86 -10.61
CA ASN A 133 25.51 -3.82 -9.61
C ASN A 133 25.00 -3.47 -8.21
N GLN A 134 24.97 -2.18 -7.85
CA GLN A 134 24.38 -1.72 -6.59
C GLN A 134 22.87 -1.95 -6.54
N ALA A 135 22.15 -1.67 -7.64
CA ALA A 135 20.72 -1.92 -7.75
C ALA A 135 20.39 -3.42 -7.65
N GLU A 136 21.18 -4.28 -8.28
CA GLU A 136 21.02 -5.73 -8.21
C GLU A 136 21.22 -6.25 -6.78
N LYS A 137 22.25 -5.76 -6.07
CA LYS A 137 22.46 -6.07 -4.65
C LYS A 137 21.31 -5.59 -3.76
N ALA A 138 20.81 -4.39 -4.00
CA ALA A 138 19.67 -3.86 -3.26
C ALA A 138 18.40 -4.68 -3.52
N ASN A 139 18.18 -5.11 -4.76
CA ASN A 139 17.04 -5.95 -5.14
C ASN A 139 17.14 -7.36 -4.53
N LEU A 140 18.34 -7.95 -4.49
CA LEU A 140 18.60 -9.22 -3.80
C LEU A 140 18.32 -9.11 -2.30
N SER A 141 18.73 -8.02 -1.64
CA SER A 141 18.41 -7.78 -0.23
C SER A 141 16.90 -7.62 -0.02
N PHE A 142 16.23 -6.82 -0.85
CA PHE A 142 14.80 -6.58 -0.75
C PHE A 142 13.96 -7.85 -0.94
N THR A 143 14.26 -8.65 -1.97
CA THR A 143 13.57 -9.92 -2.23
C THR A 143 13.81 -10.94 -1.10
N SER A 144 14.98 -10.92 -0.48
CA SER A 144 15.28 -11.76 0.69
C SER A 144 14.43 -11.33 1.90
N HIS A 145 14.28 -10.03 2.13
CA HIS A 145 13.40 -9.51 3.19
C HIS A 145 11.92 -9.84 2.97
N LEU A 146 11.44 -9.79 1.72
CA LEU A 146 10.07 -10.19 1.41
C LEU A 146 9.82 -11.67 1.68
N LYS A 147 10.73 -12.55 1.25
CA LYS A 147 10.62 -14.00 1.53
C LYS A 147 10.62 -14.31 3.02
N GLU A 148 11.47 -13.62 3.79
CA GLU A 148 11.50 -13.74 5.25
C GLU A 148 10.19 -13.25 5.89
N ARG A 149 9.62 -12.16 5.40
CA ARG A 149 8.32 -11.65 5.87
C ARG A 149 7.19 -12.63 5.57
N GLU A 150 7.15 -13.21 4.37
CA GLU A 150 6.17 -14.24 4.00
C GLU A 150 6.28 -15.46 4.91
N ARG A 151 7.50 -15.96 5.14
CA ARG A 151 7.75 -17.05 6.07
C ARG A 151 7.20 -16.77 7.47
N ARG A 152 7.45 -15.58 8.01
CA ARG A 152 6.91 -15.17 9.32
C ARG A 152 5.39 -15.12 9.36
N LEU A 153 4.75 -14.65 8.28
CA LEU A 153 3.30 -14.64 8.20
C LEU A 153 2.72 -16.05 8.16
N ASP A 154 3.36 -16.99 7.47
CA ASP A 154 2.93 -18.40 7.44
C ASP A 154 3.14 -19.10 8.79
N GLU A 155 4.23 -18.78 9.51
CA GLU A 155 4.44 -19.23 10.89
C GLU A 155 3.34 -18.72 11.84
N ILE A 156 2.96 -17.44 11.72
CA ILE A 156 1.87 -16.85 12.51
C ILE A 156 0.52 -17.52 12.18
N ARG A 157 0.21 -17.71 10.89
CA ARG A 157 -1.02 -18.39 10.44
C ARG A 157 -1.10 -19.82 10.98
N SER A 158 0.02 -20.54 10.96
CA SER A 158 0.08 -21.92 11.47
C SER A 158 -0.16 -21.98 12.98
N ARG A 159 0.34 -21.00 13.74
CA ARG A 159 0.07 -20.90 15.19
C ARG A 159 -1.39 -20.62 15.49
N ILE A 160 -2.00 -19.67 14.78
CA ILE A 160 -3.43 -19.36 14.94
C ILE A 160 -4.29 -20.60 14.66
N ALA A 161 -3.99 -21.32 13.57
CA ALA A 161 -4.72 -22.54 13.24
C ALA A 161 -4.58 -23.64 14.32
N HIS A 162 -3.40 -23.76 14.95
CA HIS A 162 -3.19 -24.72 16.03
C HIS A 162 -3.93 -24.34 17.32
N ASP A 163 -3.96 -23.05 17.65
CA ASP A 163 -4.69 -22.54 18.82
C ASP A 163 -6.22 -22.75 18.65
N ASP A 164 -6.75 -22.52 17.45
CA ASP A 164 -8.16 -22.76 17.11
C ASP A 164 -8.54 -24.25 17.24
N GLU A 165 -7.64 -25.18 16.90
CA GLU A 165 -7.87 -26.63 17.07
C GLU A 165 -7.90 -27.02 18.56
N GLN A 166 -7.00 -26.47 19.38
CA GLN A 166 -6.92 -26.74 20.81
C GLN A 166 -8.18 -26.23 21.55
N GLU A 167 -8.68 -25.04 21.19
CA GLU A 167 -9.90 -24.48 21.78
C GLU A 167 -11.16 -25.31 21.44
N ASN A 168 -11.20 -25.91 20.25
CA ASN A 168 -12.31 -26.75 19.81
C ASN A 168 -12.34 -28.13 20.48
N VAL A 169 -11.18 -28.65 20.91
CA VAL A 169 -11.10 -29.91 21.68
C VAL A 169 -11.63 -29.72 23.11
N GLY A 170 -11.30 -28.59 23.75
CA GLY A 170 -11.76 -28.29 25.12
C GLY A 170 -13.27 -28.13 25.28
N ASN A 171 -13.98 -27.70 24.23
CA ASN A 171 -15.44 -27.55 24.26
C ASN A 171 -16.22 -28.86 24.03
N LYS A 172 -15.57 -29.97 23.66
CA LYS A 172 -16.25 -31.27 23.46
C LYS A 172 -16.32 -32.15 24.72
N GLU A 173 -15.60 -31.81 25.78
CA GLU A 173 -15.57 -32.58 27.03
C GLU A 173 -16.46 -32.00 28.16
N GLN A 174 -17.22 -30.93 27.87
CA GLN A 174 -18.23 -30.36 28.77
C GLN A 174 -19.66 -30.64 28.27
#